data_AF-A0AAD7EPQ8-F1
#
_entry.id   AF-A0AAD7EPQ8-F1
#
_cell.length_a   1.000
_cell.length_b   1.000
_cell.length_c   1.000
_cell.angle_alpha   90.00
_cell.angle_beta   90.00
_cell.angle_gamma   90.00
#
_symmetry.space_group_name_H-M   'P 1'
#
loop_
_entity.id
_entity.type
_entity.pdbx_description
1 polymer ?
#
loop_
_entity_poly.entity_id
_entity_poly.type
_entity_poly.pdbx_seq_one_letter_code
_entity_poly.pdbx_strand_id
1 'polypeptide(L)'
;GQSGQMNMYLWDQMDPERSGGLENDIVTHEMTHGITNRMTGGGTGRCLQIIESGGLGEGWTHVFHFKWMEQTGPQIHDFTLGSYVNGGVPIRSKPYSTNSTSNPYTYSTLLTAPEVHGASTYVWANMLHNVHVALVDAHGFSKTARTDP
;
A
#
# COMPACT_ATOMS: atom_id res chain seq x y z
N GLY A 1 10.78 -10.02 22.58
CA GLY A 1 9.85 -9.62 21.51
C GLY A 1 8.65 -10.55 21.49
N GLN A 2 7.59 -10.20 20.76
CA GLN A 2 6.42 -11.07 20.52
C GLN A 2 6.32 -11.35 19.02
N SER A 3 5.94 -12.58 18.66
CA SER A 3 5.70 -12.98 17.28
C SER A 3 4.55 -12.17 16.70
N GLY A 4 4.69 -11.70 15.46
CA GLY A 4 3.56 -11.12 14.72
C GLY A 4 2.53 -12.20 14.41
N GLN A 5 1.26 -11.81 14.35
CA GLN A 5 0.16 -12.66 13.92
C GLN A 5 -0.44 -12.05 12.66
N MET A 6 -0.50 -12.84 11.59
CA MET A 6 -1.19 -12.51 10.34
C MET A 6 -2.29 -13.54 10.15
N ASN A 7 -3.52 -13.06 9.96
CA ASN A 7 -4.67 -13.92 9.71
C ASN A 7 -5.16 -13.62 8.28
N MET A 8 -5.08 -14.63 7.41
CA MET A 8 -5.58 -14.53 6.04
C MET A 8 -6.94 -15.23 5.96
N TYR A 9 -7.90 -14.58 5.30
CA TYR A 9 -9.29 -15.04 5.23
C TYR A 9 -9.73 -15.36 3.80
N LEU A 10 -10.79 -16.15 3.70
CA LEU A 10 -11.56 -16.32 2.46
C LEU A 10 -12.45 -15.10 2.25
N TRP A 11 -12.55 -14.65 1.01
CA TRP A 11 -13.41 -13.57 0.58
C TRP A 11 -14.65 -14.17 -0.10
N ASP A 12 -15.82 -13.81 0.42
CA ASP A 12 -17.14 -14.33 0.06
C ASP A 12 -17.85 -13.51 -1.04
N GLN A 13 -17.11 -12.61 -1.70
CA GLN A 13 -17.63 -11.74 -2.76
C GLN A 13 -17.82 -12.47 -4.10
N MET A 14 -17.24 -13.66 -4.26
CA MET A 14 -17.25 -14.46 -5.49
C MET A 14 -17.64 -15.91 -5.20
N ASP A 15 -18.18 -16.60 -6.21
CA ASP A 15 -18.45 -18.04 -6.17
C ASP A 15 -17.67 -18.74 -7.31
N PRO A 16 -16.70 -19.62 -7.02
CA PRO A 16 -16.21 -19.99 -5.68
C PRO A 16 -15.51 -18.82 -4.96
N GLU A 17 -15.49 -18.89 -3.63
CA GLU A 17 -14.79 -17.94 -2.75
C GLU A 17 -13.31 -17.82 -3.13
N ARG A 18 -12.72 -16.63 -2.93
CA ARG A 18 -11.31 -16.37 -3.26
C ARG A 18 -10.48 -16.22 -1.98
N SER A 19 -9.33 -16.87 -1.93
CA SER A 19 -8.45 -16.78 -0.76
C SER A 19 -7.57 -15.53 -0.85
N GLY A 20 -7.62 -14.67 0.18
CA GLY A 20 -6.70 -13.52 0.29
C GLY A 20 -5.23 -13.95 0.40
N GLY A 21 -4.97 -15.18 0.82
CA GLY A 21 -3.62 -15.77 0.83
C GLY A 21 -3.04 -16.02 -0.56
N LEU A 22 -3.86 -15.99 -1.62
CA LEU A 22 -3.42 -16.15 -3.01
C LEU A 22 -3.21 -14.80 -3.72
N GLU A 23 -3.50 -13.70 -3.04
CA GLU A 23 -3.30 -12.35 -3.55
C GLU A 23 -2.09 -11.72 -2.85
N ASN A 24 -0.99 -11.58 -3.60
CA ASN A 24 0.30 -11.17 -3.05
C ASN A 24 0.27 -9.77 -2.43
N ASP A 25 -0.60 -8.88 -2.91
CA ASP A 25 -0.72 -7.53 -2.38
C ASP A 25 -1.28 -7.50 -0.96
N ILE A 26 -2.26 -8.35 -0.62
CA ILE A 26 -2.79 -8.50 0.72
C ILE A 26 -1.73 -9.11 1.65
N VAL A 27 -1.07 -10.19 1.24
CA VAL A 27 -0.06 -10.84 2.11
C VAL A 27 1.09 -9.88 2.44
N THR A 28 1.58 -9.14 1.44
CA THR A 28 2.64 -8.16 1.65
C THR A 28 2.16 -6.91 2.39
N HIS A 29 0.91 -6.51 2.20
CA HIS A 29 0.28 -5.45 2.97
C HIS A 29 0.29 -5.78 4.47
N GLU A 30 -0.24 -6.94 4.84
CA GLU A 30 -0.31 -7.37 6.25
C GLU A 30 1.08 -7.53 6.87
N MET A 31 2.06 -8.03 6.11
CA MET A 31 3.44 -8.13 6.61
C MET A 31 4.03 -6.74 6.87
N THR A 32 3.71 -5.78 6.00
CA THR A 32 4.23 -4.41 6.12
C THR A 32 3.68 -3.69 7.34
N HIS A 33 2.45 -3.99 7.79
CA HIS A 33 1.98 -3.50 9.10
C HIS A 33 2.91 -3.91 10.24
N GLY A 34 3.39 -5.14 10.23
CA GLY A 34 4.33 -5.65 11.24
C GLY A 34 5.67 -4.91 11.24
N ILE A 35 6.13 -4.47 10.06
CA ILE A 35 7.35 -3.69 9.88
C ILE A 35 7.14 -2.26 10.36
N THR A 36 6.13 -1.57 9.85
CA THR A 36 5.87 -0.14 10.14
C THR A 36 5.57 0.07 11.61
N ASN A 37 4.73 -0.76 12.23
CA ASN A 37 4.43 -0.65 13.66
C ASN A 37 5.65 -0.91 14.56
N ARG A 38 6.59 -1.77 14.14
CA ARG A 38 7.83 -1.99 14.90
C ARG A 38 8.84 -0.87 14.70
N MET A 39 8.94 -0.31 13.50
CA MET A 39 9.88 0.78 13.23
C MET A 39 9.41 2.10 13.85
N THR A 40 8.11 2.38 13.82
CA THR A 40 7.57 3.63 14.36
C THR A 40 7.51 3.60 15.89
N GLY A 41 8.21 4.54 16.52
CA GLY A 41 8.16 4.73 17.97
C GLY A 41 8.82 3.63 18.80
N GLY A 42 9.84 2.97 18.24
CA GLY A 42 10.79 2.16 18.99
C GLY A 42 10.33 0.74 19.34
N GLY A 43 9.60 0.06 18.45
CA GLY A 43 9.36 -1.39 18.57
C GLY A 43 8.14 -1.79 19.40
N THR A 44 7.37 -0.84 19.93
CA THR A 44 6.22 -1.12 20.80
C THR A 44 4.94 -1.49 20.04
N GLY A 45 4.84 -1.11 18.76
CA GLY A 45 3.63 -1.31 17.95
C GLY A 45 2.49 -0.33 18.24
N ARG A 46 2.70 0.70 19.08
CA ARG A 46 1.62 1.56 19.61
C ARG A 46 1.46 2.89 18.89
N CYS A 47 2.27 3.17 17.87
CA CYS A 47 2.44 4.54 17.37
C CYS A 47 1.64 4.88 16.11
N LEU A 48 1.00 3.90 15.46
CA LEU A 48 0.17 4.08 14.26
C LEU A 48 -1.31 3.77 14.52
N GLN A 49 -1.85 4.26 15.63
CA GLN A 49 -3.15 3.82 16.17
C GLN A 49 -4.27 4.87 16.04
N ILE A 50 -3.96 6.10 15.64
CA ILE A 50 -4.95 7.18 15.45
C ILE A 50 -5.20 7.43 13.96
N ILE A 51 -6.25 8.16 13.59
CA ILE A 51 -6.72 8.24 12.19
C ILE A 51 -5.62 8.62 11.19
N GLU A 52 -4.86 9.69 11.46
CA GLU A 52 -3.81 10.12 10.54
C GLU A 52 -2.63 9.14 10.54
N SER A 53 -2.10 8.77 11.71
CA SER A 53 -0.94 7.87 11.79
C SER A 53 -1.26 6.44 11.32
N GLY A 54 -2.46 5.94 11.57
CA GLY A 54 -2.98 4.69 11.02
C GLY A 54 -3.06 4.75 9.50
N GLY A 55 -3.55 5.86 8.93
CA GLY A 55 -3.56 6.06 7.48
C GLY A 55 -2.17 6.13 6.85
N LEU A 56 -1.18 6.68 7.56
CA LEU A 56 0.22 6.54 7.14
C LEU A 56 0.65 5.07 7.13
N GLY A 57 0.27 4.34 8.18
CA GLY A 57 0.40 2.88 8.31
C GLY A 57 -0.04 2.13 7.06
N GLU A 58 -1.30 2.26 6.71
CA GLU A 58 -1.93 1.72 5.50
C GLU A 58 -1.28 2.21 4.20
N GLY A 59 -0.89 3.49 4.13
CA GLY A 59 -0.27 4.03 2.92
C GLY A 59 1.11 3.41 2.64
N TRP A 60 1.89 3.13 3.68
CA TRP A 60 3.17 2.41 3.53
C TRP A 60 2.99 0.99 3.02
N THR A 61 1.98 0.26 3.50
CA THR A 61 1.75 -1.13 3.11
C THR A 61 1.42 -1.24 1.62
N HIS A 62 0.58 -0.33 1.10
CA HIS A 62 0.21 -0.27 -0.31
C HIS A 62 1.39 0.01 -1.24
N VAL A 63 2.25 0.96 -0.86
CA VAL A 63 3.37 1.36 -1.70
C VAL A 63 4.52 0.37 -1.62
N PHE A 64 4.75 -0.23 -0.45
CA PHE A 64 5.74 -1.29 -0.29
C PHE A 64 5.44 -2.47 -1.19
N HIS A 65 4.17 -2.92 -1.24
CA HIS A 65 3.74 -3.96 -2.15
C HIS A 65 4.14 -3.65 -3.60
N PHE A 66 3.65 -2.53 -4.14
CA PHE A 66 3.85 -2.17 -5.54
C PHE A 66 5.34 -2.10 -5.89
N LYS A 67 6.13 -1.39 -5.08
CA LYS A 67 7.56 -1.19 -5.34
C LYS A 67 8.35 -2.49 -5.22
N TRP A 68 8.02 -3.32 -4.23
CA TRP A 68 8.83 -4.50 -3.93
C TRP A 68 8.41 -5.73 -4.71
N MET A 69 7.14 -5.87 -5.07
CA MET A 69 6.57 -7.08 -5.69
C MET A 69 6.22 -6.88 -7.16
N GLU A 70 5.57 -5.78 -7.53
CA GLU A 70 4.98 -5.60 -8.87
C GLU A 70 5.92 -4.90 -9.86
N GLN A 71 6.69 -3.92 -9.40
CA GLN A 71 7.59 -3.19 -10.28
C GLN A 71 8.82 -4.03 -10.67
N THR A 72 8.98 -4.26 -11.98
CA THR A 72 10.08 -5.07 -12.54
C THR A 72 10.99 -4.29 -13.49
N GLY A 73 10.68 -3.03 -13.78
CA GLY A 73 11.41 -2.21 -14.73
C GLY A 73 11.41 -0.72 -14.42
N PRO A 74 12.03 0.09 -15.30
CA PRO A 74 12.13 1.54 -15.12
C PRO A 74 10.81 2.27 -15.36
N GLN A 75 9.90 1.68 -16.13
CA GLN A 75 8.57 2.25 -16.32
C GLN A 75 7.73 2.02 -15.07
N ILE A 76 7.30 3.11 -14.45
CA ILE A 76 6.37 3.08 -13.33
C ILE A 76 4.95 3.13 -13.87
N HIS A 77 4.13 2.17 -13.46
CA HIS A 77 2.73 2.11 -13.84
C HIS A 77 1.83 2.53 -12.68
N ASP A 78 0.66 3.06 -13.03
CA ASP A 78 -0.43 3.19 -12.08
C ASP A 78 -0.82 1.80 -11.56
N PHE A 79 -1.17 1.71 -10.28
CA PHE A 79 -1.49 0.42 -9.67
C PHE A 79 -2.75 0.48 -8.81
N THR A 80 -3.32 -0.71 -8.63
CA THR A 80 -4.54 -0.98 -7.86
C THR A 80 -4.29 -2.17 -6.95
N LEU A 81 -5.22 -2.43 -6.03
CA LEU A 81 -5.06 -3.50 -5.04
C LEU A 81 -6.32 -4.38 -4.97
N GLY A 82 -6.15 -5.62 -4.54
CA GLY A 82 -7.19 -6.58 -4.17
C GLY A 82 -8.12 -6.96 -5.32
N SER A 83 -7.66 -6.80 -6.56
CA SER A 83 -8.50 -7.04 -7.74
C SER A 83 -8.85 -8.52 -7.86
N TYR A 84 -7.97 -9.45 -7.49
CA TYR A 84 -8.30 -10.86 -7.57
C TYR A 84 -9.36 -11.23 -6.53
N VAL A 85 -9.25 -10.91 -5.24
CA VAL A 85 -10.24 -11.29 -4.24
C VAL A 85 -11.62 -10.65 -4.47
N ASN A 86 -11.65 -9.45 -5.06
CA ASN A 86 -12.86 -8.67 -5.30
C ASN A 86 -13.37 -8.78 -6.76
N GLY A 87 -13.29 -9.99 -7.34
CA GLY A 87 -13.99 -10.27 -8.59
C GLY A 87 -13.45 -9.60 -9.86
N GLY A 88 -12.20 -9.12 -9.84
CA GLY A 88 -11.59 -8.34 -10.91
C GLY A 88 -11.77 -6.83 -10.75
N VAL A 89 -12.46 -6.39 -9.70
CA VAL A 89 -12.63 -4.96 -9.36
C VAL A 89 -11.66 -4.60 -8.24
N PRO A 90 -10.88 -3.53 -8.37
CA PRO A 90 -10.04 -3.06 -7.27
C PRO A 90 -10.83 -2.77 -5.99
N ILE A 91 -10.27 -3.11 -4.82
CA ILE A 91 -10.88 -2.76 -3.51
C ILE A 91 -10.87 -1.24 -3.24
N ARG A 92 -10.07 -0.50 -4.01
CA ARG A 92 -9.90 0.94 -3.93
C ARG A 92 -10.53 1.61 -5.15
N SER A 93 -11.30 2.67 -4.93
CA SER A 93 -12.09 3.35 -5.97
C SER A 93 -11.25 4.16 -6.96
N LYS A 94 -10.01 4.48 -6.59
CA LYS A 94 -9.06 5.23 -7.42
C LYS A 94 -7.71 4.50 -7.45
N PRO A 95 -7.04 4.43 -8.62
CA PRO A 95 -5.69 3.92 -8.68
C PRO A 95 -4.71 4.89 -8.00
N TYR A 96 -3.55 4.39 -7.60
CA TYR A 96 -2.40 5.23 -7.31
C TYR A 96 -1.76 5.65 -8.62
N SER A 97 -1.63 6.96 -8.81
CA SER A 97 -1.27 7.53 -10.10
C SER A 97 -0.61 8.90 -9.92
N THR A 98 0.35 9.20 -10.79
CA THR A 98 0.91 10.55 -10.93
C THR A 98 -0.04 11.51 -11.65
N ASN A 99 -1.08 10.98 -12.31
CA ASN A 99 -2.11 11.79 -12.94
C ASN A 99 -3.16 12.23 -11.90
N SER A 100 -3.24 13.54 -11.65
CA SER A 100 -4.21 14.15 -10.73
C SER A 100 -5.68 13.99 -11.15
N THR A 101 -5.94 13.64 -12.41
CA THR A 101 -7.28 13.29 -12.88
C THR A 101 -7.69 11.87 -12.43
N SER A 102 -6.73 10.93 -12.45
CA SER A 102 -6.94 9.56 -11.99
C SER A 102 -7.05 9.49 -10.47
N ASN A 103 -6.21 10.26 -9.76
CA ASN A 103 -6.23 10.38 -8.31
C ASN A 103 -6.17 11.86 -7.86
N PRO A 104 -7.32 12.46 -7.53
CA PRO A 104 -7.39 13.88 -7.16
C PRO A 104 -7.14 14.14 -5.67
N TYR A 105 -6.80 13.12 -4.88
CA TYR A 105 -6.66 13.27 -3.44
C TYR A 105 -5.43 14.10 -3.09
N THR A 106 -5.62 15.08 -2.21
CA THR A 106 -4.56 15.95 -1.69
C THR A 106 -4.63 16.01 -0.17
N TYR A 107 -3.62 16.58 0.49
CA TYR A 107 -3.62 16.69 1.95
C TYR A 107 -4.84 17.45 2.49
N SER A 108 -5.37 18.42 1.73
CA SER A 108 -6.59 19.14 2.15
C SER A 108 -7.83 18.26 2.14
N THR A 109 -7.86 17.14 1.42
CA THR A 109 -8.99 16.18 1.43
C THR A 109 -9.20 15.56 2.82
N LEU A 110 -8.15 15.52 3.66
CA LEU A 110 -8.25 15.03 5.04
C LEU A 110 -9.19 15.87 5.92
N LEU A 111 -9.41 17.14 5.56
CA LEU A 111 -10.33 18.02 6.29
C LEU A 111 -11.79 17.59 6.17
N THR A 112 -12.13 16.91 5.07
CA THR A 112 -13.52 16.57 4.73
C THR A 112 -13.82 15.06 4.81
N ALA A 113 -12.80 14.20 4.82
CA ALA A 113 -12.98 12.75 4.80
C ALA A 113 -11.84 11.97 5.51
N PRO A 114 -11.53 12.25 6.79
CA PRO A 114 -10.48 11.54 7.50
C PRO A 114 -10.93 10.11 7.85
N GLU A 115 -10.43 9.12 7.12
CA GLU A 115 -10.64 7.69 7.39
C GLU A 115 -9.35 6.94 7.10
N VAL A 116 -8.99 6.01 8.00
CA VAL A 116 -7.69 5.30 8.00
C VAL A 116 -7.44 4.64 6.65
N HIS A 117 -8.39 3.89 6.11
CA HIS A 117 -8.31 3.23 4.81
C HIS A 117 -8.81 4.10 3.64
N GLY A 118 -9.06 5.38 3.92
CA GLY A 118 -9.73 6.33 3.06
C GLY A 118 -8.74 7.42 2.70
N ALA A 119 -9.13 8.69 2.88
CA ALA A 119 -8.33 9.80 2.37
C ALA A 119 -6.90 9.82 2.95
N SER A 120 -6.67 9.44 4.21
CA SER A 120 -5.31 9.45 4.79
C SER A 120 -4.39 8.42 4.13
N THR A 121 -4.90 7.21 3.87
CA THR A 121 -4.20 6.21 3.05
C THR A 121 -3.93 6.73 1.65
N TYR A 122 -4.97 7.16 0.93
CA TYR A 122 -4.83 7.52 -0.48
C TYR A 122 -3.83 8.66 -0.69
N VAL A 123 -3.93 9.70 0.14
CA VAL A 123 -3.02 10.84 0.09
C VAL A 123 -1.60 10.37 0.33
N TRP A 124 -1.34 9.60 1.40
CA TRP A 124 0.01 9.20 1.76
C TRP A 124 0.64 8.23 0.76
N ALA A 125 -0.07 7.17 0.38
CA ALA A 125 0.42 6.22 -0.60
C ALA A 125 0.65 6.88 -1.97
N ASN A 126 -0.24 7.78 -2.41
CA ASN A 126 -0.06 8.47 -3.67
C ASN A 126 1.13 9.45 -3.63
N MET A 127 1.36 10.14 -2.51
CA MET A 127 2.56 10.96 -2.33
C MET A 127 3.84 10.12 -2.47
N LEU A 128 3.92 8.98 -1.79
CA LEU A 128 5.08 8.09 -1.87
C LEU A 128 5.29 7.46 -3.25
N HIS A 129 4.19 7.23 -4.00
CA HIS A 129 4.26 6.81 -5.39
C HIS A 129 4.83 7.91 -6.29
N ASN A 130 4.39 9.17 -6.14
CA ASN A 130 4.94 10.30 -6.87
C ASN A 130 6.43 10.53 -6.56
N VAL A 131 6.83 10.42 -5.28
CA VAL A 131 8.25 10.48 -4.89
C VAL A 131 9.04 9.35 -5.54
N HIS A 132 8.46 8.16 -5.67
CA HIS A 132 9.12 7.04 -6.34
C HIS A 132 9.43 7.32 -7.81
N VAL A 133 8.43 7.82 -8.53
CA VAL A 133 8.57 8.17 -9.95
C VAL A 133 9.70 9.18 -10.10
N ALA A 134 9.69 10.25 -9.30
CA ALA A 134 10.75 11.25 -9.32
C ALA A 134 12.14 10.67 -8.99
N LEU A 135 12.24 9.73 -8.05
CA LEU A 135 13.52 9.09 -7.71
C LEU A 135 14.02 8.18 -8.84
N VAL A 136 13.14 7.42 -9.48
CA VAL A 136 13.50 6.56 -10.62
C VAL A 136 13.87 7.40 -11.85
N ASP A 137 13.18 8.52 -12.08
CA ASP A 137 13.53 9.45 -13.16
C ASP A 137 14.91 10.10 -12.93
N ALA A 138 15.21 10.48 -11.69
CA ALA A 138 16.46 11.15 -11.34
C ALA A 138 17.67 10.20 -11.27
N HIS A 139 17.49 8.97 -10.77
CA HIS A 139 18.58 8.04 -10.44
C HIS A 139 18.59 6.76 -11.29
N GLY A 140 17.56 6.54 -12.10
CA GLY A 140 17.35 5.28 -12.81
C GLY A 140 16.81 4.17 -11.92
N PHE A 141 16.31 3.11 -12.55
CA PHE A 141 15.83 1.91 -11.87
C PHE A 141 16.94 0.88 -11.71
N SER A 142 17.15 0.41 -10.48
CA SER A 142 18.06 -0.71 -10.22
C SER A 142 17.38 -2.05 -10.47
N LYS A 143 17.87 -2.79 -11.46
CA LYS A 143 17.42 -4.16 -11.75
C LYS A 143 17.93 -5.19 -10.73
N THR A 144 18.91 -4.81 -9.92
CA THR A 144 19.54 -5.67 -8.91
C THR A 144 19.10 -5.31 -7.50
N ALA A 145 18.13 -4.42 -7.30
CA ALA A 145 17.72 -3.92 -5.98
C ALA A 145 17.33 -5.02 -4.97
N ARG A 146 16.92 -6.21 -5.43
CA ARG A 146 16.57 -7.35 -4.56
C ARG A 146 17.76 -8.24 -4.19
N THR A 147 18.90 -8.07 -4.86
CA THR A 147 20.07 -8.96 -4.77
C THR A 147 21.39 -8.23 -4.55
N ASP A 148 21.37 -6.90 -4.52
CA ASP A 148 22.52 -6.02 -4.28
C ASP A 148 22.57 -5.69 -2.77
N PRO A 149 23.50 -6.28 -2.00
CA PRO A 149 23.51 -6.23 -0.53
C PRO A 149 23.88 -4.86 0.05
#